data_AF-A0AA38LNS2-F1
#
_entry.id   AF-A0AA38LNS2-F1
#
_cell.length_a   1.000
_cell.length_b   1.000
_cell.length_c   1.000
_cell.angle_alpha   90.00
_cell.angle_beta   90.00
_cell.angle_gamma   90.00
#
_symmetry.space_group_name_H-M   'P 1'
#
loop_
_entity.id
_entity.type
_entity.pdbx_description
1 polymer ?
#
loop_
_entity_poly.entity_id
_entity_poly.type
_entity_poly.pdbx_seq_one_letter_code
_entity_poly.pdbx_strand_id
1 'polypeptide(L)'
;MMEWIESDECVQACGLQRMCVGMSTDDLSAYSHFTSKLCSDKCQNSCPNVVDLYLNLAAGEGMYLPHLCEAHKTRSRRMMYQTAPAPIAGGLKGYPLGAEAYAPAPY
;
A
#
# COMPACT_ATOMS: atom_id res chain seq x y z
N MET A 1 -31.74 -2.31 13.69
CA MET A 1 -30.40 -2.16 13.09
C MET A 1 -29.98 -3.54 12.65
N MET A 2 -29.72 -3.76 11.36
CA MET A 2 -29.15 -5.03 10.91
C MET A 2 -27.66 -4.95 11.21
N GLU A 3 -27.18 -5.79 12.13
CA GLU A 3 -25.74 -5.97 12.32
C GLU A 3 -25.22 -6.72 11.09
N TRP A 4 -24.57 -5.98 10.19
CA TRP A 4 -23.88 -6.56 9.04
C TRP A 4 -22.53 -7.07 9.51
N ILE A 5 -22.42 -8.39 9.65
CA ILE A 5 -21.14 -9.03 9.93
C ILE A 5 -20.41 -9.22 8.61
N GLU A 6 -19.23 -8.61 8.49
CA GLU A 6 -18.38 -8.75 7.33
C GLU A 6 -17.94 -10.20 7.13
N SER A 7 -17.88 -10.67 5.88
CA SER A 7 -17.47 -12.03 5.54
C SER A 7 -15.94 -12.19 5.56
N ASP A 8 -15.45 -13.42 5.53
CA ASP A 8 -14.00 -13.68 5.46
C ASP A 8 -13.39 -13.16 4.16
N GLU A 9 -14.13 -13.29 3.06
CA GLU A 9 -13.70 -12.77 1.76
C GLU A 9 -13.54 -11.25 1.79
N CYS A 10 -14.44 -10.56 2.50
CA CYS A 10 -14.36 -9.13 2.72
C CYS A 10 -13.12 -8.77 3.57
N VAL A 11 -12.98 -9.39 4.75
CA VAL A 11 -11.86 -9.16 5.68
C VAL A 11 -10.51 -9.36 4.96
N GLN A 12 -10.39 -10.44 4.18
CA GLN A 12 -9.19 -10.73 3.39
C GLN A 12 -8.96 -9.71 2.25
N ALA A 13 -10.02 -9.22 1.61
CA ALA A 13 -9.92 -8.20 0.57
C ALA A 13 -9.31 -6.89 1.10
N CYS A 14 -9.67 -6.51 2.33
CA CYS A 14 -9.12 -5.34 3.01
C CYS A 14 -7.73 -5.57 3.64
N GLY A 15 -7.16 -6.78 3.53
CA GLY A 15 -5.86 -7.12 4.11
C GLY A 15 -5.89 -7.30 5.63
N LEU A 16 -7.07 -7.61 6.18
CA LEU A 16 -7.28 -7.86 7.61
C LEU A 16 -7.30 -9.36 7.92
N GLN A 17 -7.17 -9.70 9.21
CA GLN A 17 -7.41 -11.05 9.74
C GLN A 17 -8.22 -10.93 11.03
N ARG A 18 -9.25 -11.78 11.20
CA ARG A 18 -10.16 -11.74 12.37
C ARG A 18 -9.48 -11.98 13.71
N MET A 19 -8.32 -12.63 13.70
CA MET A 19 -7.57 -13.03 14.90
C MET A 19 -6.28 -12.21 15.08
N CYS A 20 -6.28 -10.94 14.67
CA CYS A 20 -5.20 -10.01 15.00
C CYS A 20 -5.52 -9.28 16.31
N VAL A 21 -4.58 -9.31 17.26
CA VAL A 21 -4.62 -8.53 18.49
C VAL A 21 -3.56 -7.44 18.39
N GLY A 22 -3.99 -6.18 18.52
CA GLY A 22 -3.12 -5.01 18.44
C GLY A 22 -3.02 -4.43 17.03
N MET A 23 -3.68 -3.30 16.80
CA MET A 23 -3.18 -2.35 15.80
C MET A 23 -1.90 -1.78 16.43
N SER A 24 -0.76 -1.97 15.78
CA SER A 24 0.47 -1.30 16.22
C SER A 24 0.24 0.21 16.22
N THR A 25 0.81 0.92 17.18
CA THR A 25 0.74 2.39 17.32
C THR A 25 1.39 3.16 16.15
N ASP A 26 1.81 2.47 15.09
CA ASP A 26 2.47 3.10 13.95
C ASP A 26 1.41 3.63 12.98
N ASP A 27 1.69 4.78 12.37
CA ASP A 27 0.76 5.49 11.50
C ASP A 27 0.15 4.58 10.42
N LEU A 28 -1.16 4.71 10.16
CA LEU A 28 -1.88 4.00 9.11
C LEU A 28 -1.20 4.09 7.73
N SER A 29 -0.46 5.18 7.49
CA SER A 29 0.31 5.45 6.28
C SER A 29 1.65 4.70 6.19
N ALA A 30 2.19 4.20 7.31
CA ALA A 30 3.45 3.46 7.34
C ALA A 30 3.30 2.06 6.71
N TYR A 31 2.10 1.48 6.78
CA TYR A 31 1.82 0.13 6.29
C TYR A 31 1.39 0.10 4.82
N SER A 32 2.34 0.29 3.90
CA SER A 32 2.07 0.36 2.45
C SER A 32 1.26 -0.82 1.89
N HIS A 33 1.50 -2.06 2.35
CA HIS A 33 0.74 -3.24 1.90
C HIS A 33 -0.70 -3.23 2.40
N PHE A 34 -0.92 -2.80 3.65
CA PHE A 34 -2.25 -2.68 4.22
C PHE A 34 -3.05 -1.57 3.53
N THR A 35 -2.48 -0.37 3.38
CA THR A 35 -3.13 0.74 2.68
C THR A 35 -3.50 0.36 1.24
N SER A 36 -2.67 -0.42 0.55
CA SER A 36 -2.97 -0.92 -0.79
C SER A 36 -4.23 -1.79 -0.84
N LYS A 37 -4.38 -2.71 0.11
CA LYS A 37 -5.54 -3.60 0.21
C LYS A 37 -6.80 -2.84 0.65
N LEU A 38 -6.67 -1.99 1.67
CA LEU A 38 -7.76 -1.14 2.17
C LEU A 38 -8.30 -0.21 1.08
N CYS A 39 -7.41 0.37 0.26
CA CYS A 39 -7.78 1.28 -0.83
C CYS A 39 -8.14 0.55 -2.14
N SER A 40 -8.20 -0.78 -2.15
CA SER A 40 -8.64 -1.54 -3.32
C SER A 40 -10.15 -1.44 -3.52
N ASP A 41 -10.61 -1.50 -4.77
CA ASP A 41 -12.05 -1.46 -5.09
C ASP A 41 -12.81 -2.63 -4.46
N LYS A 42 -12.14 -3.77 -4.25
CA LYS A 42 -12.72 -4.95 -3.60
C LYS A 42 -13.04 -4.67 -2.12
N CYS A 43 -12.17 -3.96 -1.40
CA CYS A 43 -12.44 -3.58 -0.02
C CYS A 43 -13.49 -2.45 0.03
N GLN A 44 -13.29 -1.39 -0.75
CA GLN A 44 -14.15 -0.19 -0.73
C GLN A 44 -15.62 -0.50 -1.06
N ASN A 45 -15.89 -1.44 -1.97
CA ASN A 45 -17.26 -1.75 -2.41
C ASN A 45 -17.90 -2.94 -1.72
N SER A 46 -17.13 -3.76 -0.99
CA SER A 46 -17.65 -5.02 -0.40
C SER A 46 -17.59 -5.07 1.12
N CYS A 47 -17.01 -4.05 1.77
CA CYS A 47 -16.73 -4.05 3.21
C CYS A 47 -17.14 -2.75 3.90
N PRO A 48 -18.42 -2.38 3.90
CA PRO A 48 -18.87 -1.07 4.39
C PRO A 48 -18.47 -0.80 5.85
N ASN A 49 -18.53 -1.78 6.74
CA ASN A 49 -18.20 -1.58 8.16
C ASN A 49 -16.68 -1.46 8.38
N VAL A 50 -15.88 -2.19 7.61
CA VAL A 50 -14.41 -2.04 7.65
C VAL A 50 -14.02 -0.65 7.16
N VAL A 51 -14.57 -0.24 6.02
CA VAL A 51 -14.25 1.07 5.42
C VAL A 51 -14.63 2.20 6.37
N ASP A 52 -15.83 2.14 6.96
CA ASP A 52 -16.28 3.12 7.94
C ASP A 52 -15.38 3.17 9.19
N LEU A 53 -15.00 2.01 9.72
CA LEU A 53 -14.07 1.94 10.86
C LEU A 53 -12.74 2.66 10.56
N TYR A 54 -12.14 2.40 9.39
CA TYR A 54 -10.86 3.02 9.04
C TYR A 54 -10.98 4.49 8.61
N LEU A 55 -12.13 4.91 8.09
CA LEU A 55 -12.43 6.33 7.88
C LEU A 55 -12.43 7.08 9.22
N ASN A 56 -13.13 6.53 10.22
CA ASN A 56 -13.25 7.12 11.54
C ASN A 56 -11.93 7.06 12.31
N LEU A 57 -11.19 5.95 12.22
CA LEU A 57 -9.88 5.82 12.84
C LEU A 57 -8.88 6.83 12.28
N ALA A 58 -8.78 6.93 10.96
CA ALA A 58 -7.93 7.92 10.31
C ALA A 58 -8.31 9.34 10.74
N ALA A 59 -9.60 9.66 10.80
CA ALA A 59 -10.06 10.97 11.27
C ALA A 59 -9.68 11.23 12.73
N GLY A 60 -9.76 10.22 13.60
CA GLY A 60 -9.30 10.28 14.99
C GLY A 60 -7.79 10.52 15.12
N GLU A 61 -7.01 10.05 14.15
CA GLU A 61 -5.56 10.28 14.03
C GLU A 61 -5.21 11.59 13.30
N GLY A 62 -6.21 12.39 12.89
CA GLY A 62 -6.00 13.65 12.14
C GLY A 62 -5.67 13.44 10.66
N MET A 63 -5.87 12.24 10.13
CA MET A 63 -5.70 11.88 8.73
C MET A 63 -7.04 11.81 7.99
N TYR A 64 -6.99 11.91 6.66
CA TYR A 64 -8.15 11.69 5.80
C TYR A 64 -7.91 10.50 4.89
N LEU A 65 -8.59 9.39 5.17
CA LEU A 65 -8.38 8.11 4.47
C LEU A 65 -8.52 8.22 2.93
N PRO A 66 -9.51 8.95 2.37
CA PRO A 66 -9.60 9.10 0.91
C PRO A 66 -8.38 9.78 0.30
N HIS A 67 -7.75 10.73 1.00
CA HIS A 67 -6.51 11.35 0.54
C HIS A 67 -5.34 10.37 0.57
N LEU A 68 -5.25 9.51 1.59
CA LEU A 68 -4.27 8.42 1.65
C LEU A 68 -4.44 7.44 0.48
N CYS A 69 -5.69 7.09 0.15
CA CYS A 69 -5.98 6.22 -0.98
C CYS A 69 -5.60 6.84 -2.33
N GLU A 70 -5.83 8.14 -2.53
CA GLU A 70 -5.39 8.81 -3.77
C GLU A 70 -3.87 8.96 -3.85
N ALA A 71 -3.20 9.24 -2.73
CA ALA A 71 -1.74 9.22 -2.65
C ALA A 71 -1.18 7.82 -3.00
N HIS A 72 -1.84 6.75 -2.55
CA HIS A 72 -1.47 5.39 -2.91
C HIS A 72 -1.65 5.09 -4.41
N LYS A 73 -2.80 5.47 -5.00
CA LYS A 73 -3.07 5.28 -6.45
C LYS A 73 -2.08 6.05 -7.32
N THR A 74 -1.76 7.29 -6.97
CA THR A 74 -0.77 8.10 -7.71
C THR A 74 0.64 7.51 -7.62
N ARG A 75 1.06 7.02 -6.44
CA ARG A 75 2.33 6.32 -6.26
C ARG A 75 2.40 5.04 -7.10
N SER A 76 1.33 4.23 -7.10
CA SER A 76 1.25 3.01 -7.91
C SER A 76 1.35 3.32 -9.43
N ARG A 77 0.65 4.35 -9.90
CA ARG A 77 0.75 4.81 -11.30
C ARG A 77 2.16 5.27 -11.69
N ARG A 78 2.85 5.99 -10.80
CA ARG A 78 4.24 6.42 -11.03
C ARG A 78 5.19 5.23 -11.11
N MET A 79 5.00 4.20 -10.28
CA MET A 79 5.78 2.96 -10.37
C MET A 79 5.51 2.23 -11.70
N MET A 80 4.26 2.14 -12.15
CA MET A 80 3.92 1.52 -13.44
C MET A 80 4.54 2.27 -14.63
N TYR A 81 4.65 3.61 -14.57
CA TYR A 81 5.31 4.40 -15.61
C TYR A 81 6.84 4.21 -15.61
N GLN A 82 7.45 3.98 -14.44
CA GLN A 82 8.89 3.71 -14.33
C GLN A 82 9.28 2.29 -14.78
N THR A 83 8.32 1.37 -14.90
CA THR A 83 8.53 0.02 -15.43
C THR A 83 8.34 -0.10 -16.95
N ALA A 84 8.25 1.01 -17.68
CA ALA A 84 8.29 0.96 -19.14
C ALA A 84 9.66 0.38 -19.57
N PRO A 85 9.70 -0.71 -20.36
CA PRO A 85 10.96 -1.24 -20.86
C PRO A 85 11.64 -0.13 -21.66
N ALA A 86 12.90 0.17 -21.32
CA ALA A 86 13.74 0.99 -22.17
C ALA A 86 13.68 0.39 -23.59
N PRO A 87 13.49 1.20 -24.65
CA PRO A 87 13.58 0.67 -25.99
C PRO A 87 14.96 0.03 -26.12
N ILE A 88 14.99 -1.26 -26.47
CA ILE A 88 16.22 -1.97 -26.78
C ILE A 88 16.70 -1.43 -28.13
N ALA A 89 17.31 -0.24 -28.10
CA ALA A 89 18.06 0.28 -29.22
C ALA A 89 19.35 -0.53 -29.31
N GLY A 90 19.31 -1.60 -30.11
CA GLY A 90 20.51 -2.34 -30.48
C GLY A 90 21.57 -1.38 -31.02
N GLY A 91 22.72 -1.35 -30.37
CA GLY A 91 23.83 -0.50 -30.74
C GLY A 91 25.01 -0.68 -29.79
N LEU A 92 25.77 -1.76 -29.98
CA LEU A 92 27.05 -2.01 -29.31
C LEU A 92 28.02 -0.84 -29.54
N LYS A 93 28.64 -0.35 -28.46
CA LYS A 93 29.99 0.24 -28.28
C LYS A 93 29.95 0.97 -26.93
N GLY A 94 30.38 0.39 -25.82
CA GLY A 94 31.76 0.02 -25.54
C GLY A 94 32.30 1.01 -24.50
N TYR A 95 32.54 0.54 -23.27
CA TYR A 95 33.66 0.79 -22.34
C TYR A 95 33.21 0.69 -20.88
N PRO A 96 33.92 -0.07 -20.03
CA PRO A 96 33.50 -0.39 -18.67
C PRO A 96 34.10 0.60 -17.67
N LEU A 97 33.35 1.00 -16.65
CA LEU A 97 33.92 1.62 -15.46
C LEU A 97 33.17 1.15 -14.21
N GLY A 98 33.86 0.31 -13.45
CA GLY A 98 33.84 0.31 -11.98
C GLY A 98 32.57 -0.17 -11.31
N ALA A 99 32.48 -1.49 -11.11
CA ALA A 99 31.79 -2.02 -9.95
C ALA A 99 32.66 -1.73 -8.72
N GLU A 100 32.25 -0.77 -7.89
CA GLU A 100 32.72 -0.69 -6.52
C GLU A 100 31.53 -0.87 -5.58
N ALA A 101 31.43 -2.10 -5.09
CA ALA A 101 30.58 -2.49 -3.99
C ALA A 101 31.03 -1.75 -2.73
N TYR A 102 30.15 -0.96 -2.12
CA TYR A 102 30.42 -0.35 -0.82
C TYR A 102 29.55 -0.96 0.27
N ALA A 103 30.17 -1.82 1.08
CA ALA A 103 29.91 -2.07 2.51
C ALA A 103 30.98 -3.02 3.07
N PRO A 104 31.33 -3.06 4.38
CA PRO A 104 30.92 -2.18 5.51
C PRO A 104 32.05 -1.75 6.51
N ALA A 105 31.69 -0.78 7.40
CA ALA A 105 32.09 -0.54 8.84
C ALA A 105 33.59 -0.40 9.24
N PRO A 106 33.98 -0.02 10.48
CA PRO A 106 33.25 0.51 11.67
C PRO A 106 33.88 1.80 12.28
N TYR A 107 33.17 2.51 13.18
CA TYR A 107 33.66 3.05 14.48
C TYR A 107 32.47 3.28 15.41
#